data_AF-A0A3P3QI73-F1
#
_entry.id   AF-A0A3P3QI73-F1
#
_cell.length_a   1.000
_cell.length_b   1.000
_cell.length_c   1.000
_cell.angle_alpha   90.00
_cell.angle_beta   90.00
_cell.angle_gamma   90.00
#
_symmetry.space_group_name_H-M   'P 1'
#
loop_
_entity.id
_entity.type
_entity.pdbx_description
1 polymer ?
#
loop_
_entity_poly.entity_id
_entity_poly.type
_entity_poly.pdbx_seq_one_letter_code
_entity_poly.pdbx_strand_id
1 'polypeptide(L)'
;MHYFCLSLLLCFSAVSLAAVDQADQFIIDGVPHDVDSSPLEKLYAADEIRLKLPQPSHCKAGQKGYQGIWELKGQQLFLNTLQQPDCNNSAARVDPQLLFSEKQYPLKAQWFTGAIKVPLTDKDYKHCLTDEGSDETIGYSYLAMVYEFIAGKLVKQSEQIVTENWQRPRNNCADVPTARV
;
A
#
# COMPACT_ATOMS: atom_id res chain seq x y z
N MET A 1 -27.43 31.88 -34.74
CA MET A 1 -26.01 31.80 -34.37
C MET A 1 -25.85 31.48 -32.87
N HIS A 2 -26.23 30.30 -32.36
CA HIS A 2 -25.93 29.93 -30.94
C HIS A 2 -25.85 28.40 -30.70
N TYR A 3 -25.75 27.57 -31.75
CA TYR A 3 -25.76 26.10 -31.61
C TYR A 3 -24.45 25.41 -32.05
N PHE A 4 -23.40 26.18 -32.38
CA PHE A 4 -22.15 25.61 -32.91
C PHE A 4 -21.06 25.40 -31.84
N CYS A 5 -21.28 25.83 -30.58
CA CYS A 5 -20.30 25.70 -29.51
C CYS A 5 -20.52 24.52 -28.56
N LEU A 6 -21.68 23.86 -28.58
CA LEU A 6 -21.94 22.74 -27.66
C LEU A 6 -21.30 21.41 -28.09
N SER A 7 -20.93 21.25 -29.36
CA SER A 7 -20.42 19.98 -29.90
C SER A 7 -18.93 19.74 -29.67
N LEU A 8 -18.17 20.75 -29.22
CA LEU A 8 -16.70 20.65 -29.07
C LEU A 8 -16.25 20.25 -27.65
N LEU A 9 -17.16 20.21 -26.67
CA LEU A 9 -16.82 19.97 -25.26
C LEU A 9 -16.87 18.48 -24.85
N LEU A 10 -17.28 17.57 -25.73
CA LEU A 10 -17.44 16.14 -25.41
C LEU A 10 -16.20 15.27 -25.72
N CYS A 11 -15.09 15.83 -26.16
CA CYS A 11 -13.92 15.04 -26.59
C CYS A 11 -12.80 14.86 -25.54
N PHE A 12 -12.99 15.29 -24.29
CA PHE A 12 -11.98 15.14 -23.23
C PHE A 12 -12.46 14.32 -22.04
N SER A 13 -13.14 13.18 -22.27
CA SER A 13 -13.19 12.13 -21.26
C SER A 13 -11.85 11.39 -21.26
N ALA A 14 -10.83 12.04 -20.70
CA ALA A 14 -9.56 11.36 -20.40
C ALA A 14 -9.88 10.25 -19.41
N VAL A 15 -9.74 8.99 -19.85
CA VAL A 15 -9.80 7.83 -18.98
C VAL A 15 -8.66 7.98 -17.98
N SER A 16 -8.98 8.40 -16.76
CA SER A 16 -8.02 8.41 -15.65
C SER A 16 -7.69 6.96 -15.32
N LEU A 17 -6.62 6.45 -15.93
CA LEU A 17 -6.00 5.21 -15.50
C LEU A 17 -5.36 5.48 -14.14
N ALA A 18 -6.10 5.15 -13.07
CA ALA A 18 -5.52 5.10 -11.74
C ALA A 18 -4.40 4.06 -11.77
N ALA A 19 -3.17 4.50 -11.45
CA ALA A 19 -2.05 3.58 -11.31
C ALA A 19 -2.34 2.70 -10.09
N VAL A 20 -2.51 1.39 -10.31
CA VAL A 20 -2.65 0.41 -9.23
C VAL A 20 -1.30 0.35 -8.51
N ASP A 21 -1.32 0.58 -7.20
CA ASP A 21 -0.13 0.44 -6.37
C ASP A 21 0.18 -1.06 -6.21
N GLN A 22 1.44 -1.44 -6.42
CA GLN A 22 1.86 -2.83 -6.30
C GLN A 22 2.15 -3.11 -4.81
N ALA A 23 1.39 -4.02 -4.21
CA ALA A 23 1.58 -4.38 -2.81
C ALA A 23 2.94 -5.04 -2.58
N ASP A 24 3.57 -4.76 -1.45
CA ASP A 24 4.75 -5.50 -1.00
C ASP A 24 4.38 -6.97 -0.78
N GLN A 25 5.36 -7.86 -0.94
CA GLN A 25 5.20 -9.29 -0.66
C GLN A 25 5.93 -9.68 0.61
N PHE A 26 5.30 -10.52 1.41
CA PHE A 26 5.88 -11.13 2.60
C PHE A 26 5.82 -12.65 2.50
N ILE A 27 6.99 -13.28 2.47
CA ILE A 27 7.16 -14.72 2.33
C ILE A 27 7.26 -15.35 3.73
N ILE A 28 6.36 -16.28 4.02
CA ILE A 28 6.30 -17.07 5.25
C ILE A 28 6.33 -18.54 4.85
N ASP A 29 7.26 -19.31 5.39
CA ASP A 29 7.42 -20.74 5.09
C ASP A 29 7.47 -21.05 3.56
N GLY A 30 8.05 -20.13 2.79
CA GLY A 30 8.18 -20.24 1.33
C GLY A 30 6.93 -19.81 0.54
N VAL A 31 5.85 -19.40 1.19
CA VAL A 31 4.61 -18.94 0.56
C VAL A 31 4.57 -17.41 0.52
N PRO A 32 4.45 -16.78 -0.67
CA PRO A 32 4.32 -15.32 -0.78
C PRO A 32 2.89 -14.86 -0.46
N HIS A 33 2.79 -13.76 0.29
CA HIS A 33 1.54 -13.08 0.60
C HIS A 33 1.66 -11.59 0.30
N ASP A 34 0.63 -11.00 -0.31
CA ASP A 34 0.54 -9.56 -0.45
C ASP A 34 0.26 -8.91 0.92
N VAL A 35 0.89 -7.77 1.20
CA VAL A 35 0.73 -7.05 2.46
C VAL A 35 0.30 -5.61 2.26
N ASP A 36 -0.59 -5.16 3.15
CA ASP A 36 -1.15 -3.80 3.16
C ASP A 36 -0.26 -2.80 3.90
N SER A 37 1.05 -3.06 3.92
CA SER A 37 2.05 -2.28 4.66
C SER A 37 3.29 -2.06 3.83
N SER A 38 3.99 -0.95 4.08
CA SER A 38 5.28 -0.66 3.45
C SER A 38 6.39 -0.68 4.51
N PRO A 39 7.08 -1.81 4.77
CA PRO A 39 8.13 -1.84 5.77
C PRO A 39 9.27 -0.87 5.47
N LEU A 40 9.63 -0.65 4.19
CA LEU A 40 10.66 0.32 3.79
C LEU A 40 10.33 1.76 4.21
N GLU A 41 9.05 2.12 4.25
CA GLU A 41 8.60 3.46 4.67
C GLU A 41 8.82 3.73 6.16
N LYS A 42 9.21 2.70 6.95
CA LYS A 42 9.68 2.89 8.34
C LYS A 42 11.12 3.36 8.42
N LEU A 43 11.90 3.20 7.36
CA LEU A 43 13.29 3.66 7.29
C LEU A 43 13.42 4.99 6.55
N TYR A 44 12.71 5.12 5.42
CA TYR A 44 12.76 6.28 4.55
C TYR A 44 11.35 6.80 4.30
N ALA A 45 11.15 8.11 4.29
CA ALA A 45 9.87 8.65 3.84
C ALA A 45 9.65 8.36 2.34
N ALA A 46 8.40 8.27 1.91
CA ALA A 46 8.06 7.89 0.53
C ALA A 46 8.70 8.82 -0.53
N ASP A 47 8.82 10.10 -0.24
CA ASP A 47 9.50 11.08 -1.10
C ASP A 47 11.01 10.84 -1.17
N GLU A 48 11.66 10.47 -0.07
CA GLU A 48 13.07 10.11 -0.04
C GLU A 48 13.34 8.82 -0.84
N ILE A 49 12.48 7.80 -0.69
CA ILE A 49 12.56 6.57 -1.49
C ILE A 49 12.51 6.91 -2.98
N ARG A 50 11.55 7.76 -3.38
CA ARG A 50 11.39 8.18 -4.78
C ARG A 50 12.61 8.93 -5.32
N LEU A 51 13.29 9.73 -4.50
CA LEU A 51 14.50 10.44 -4.90
C LEU A 51 15.68 9.48 -5.09
N LYS A 52 15.81 8.46 -4.24
CA LYS A 52 16.90 7.46 -4.31
C LYS A 52 16.66 6.40 -5.38
N LEU A 53 15.41 6.13 -5.72
CA LEU A 53 14.98 5.16 -6.71
C LEU A 53 14.32 5.86 -7.92
N PRO A 54 15.08 6.61 -8.73
CA PRO A 54 14.51 7.41 -9.81
C PRO A 54 13.79 6.51 -10.82
N GLN A 55 12.49 6.72 -10.91
CA GLN A 55 11.62 6.08 -11.88
C GLN A 55 11.93 6.60 -13.30
N PRO A 56 11.94 5.74 -14.35
CA PRO A 56 12.09 6.24 -15.70
C PRO A 56 10.92 7.16 -16.04
N SER A 57 11.21 8.34 -16.58
CA SER A 57 10.26 9.44 -16.86
C SER A 57 9.08 9.08 -17.78
N HIS A 58 9.11 7.89 -18.40
CA HIS A 58 8.12 7.42 -19.36
C HIS A 58 7.30 6.22 -18.86
N CYS A 59 7.56 5.72 -17.66
CA CYS A 59 6.83 4.58 -17.11
C CYS A 59 5.67 5.06 -16.22
N LYS A 60 4.49 4.43 -16.36
CA LYS A 60 3.39 4.59 -15.40
C LYS A 60 3.73 3.80 -14.14
N ALA A 61 4.50 4.40 -13.24
CA ALA A 61 4.76 3.81 -11.94
C ALA A 61 3.49 3.85 -11.07
N GLY A 62 3.26 2.81 -10.26
CA GLY A 62 2.36 2.88 -9.11
C GLY A 62 2.79 4.00 -8.15
N GLN A 63 1.92 4.38 -7.21
CA GLN A 63 2.20 5.53 -6.32
C GLN A 63 3.51 5.39 -5.54
N LYS A 64 3.87 4.18 -5.11
CA LYS A 64 5.14 3.92 -4.42
C LYS A 64 6.35 3.80 -5.34
N GLY A 65 6.15 3.36 -6.58
CA GLY A 65 7.25 3.17 -7.54
C GLY A 65 8.28 2.11 -7.13
N TYR A 66 7.92 1.17 -6.26
CA TYR A 66 8.70 -0.03 -5.98
C TYR A 66 7.78 -1.12 -5.39
N GLN A 67 8.28 -2.34 -5.36
CA GLN A 67 7.75 -3.45 -4.57
C GLN A 67 8.88 -4.05 -3.72
N GLY A 68 8.65 -4.19 -2.43
CA GLY A 68 9.51 -4.94 -1.52
C GLY A 68 9.11 -6.41 -1.44
N ILE A 69 10.09 -7.30 -1.59
CA ILE A 69 9.92 -8.73 -1.30
C ILE A 69 10.64 -9.04 0.01
N TRP A 70 9.86 -9.30 1.04
CA TRP A 70 10.29 -9.57 2.40
C TRP A 70 10.15 -11.05 2.71
N GLU A 71 10.96 -11.58 3.62
CA GLU A 71 10.89 -12.98 4.05
C GLU A 71 11.18 -13.11 5.54
N LEU A 72 10.37 -13.93 6.22
CA LEU A 72 10.63 -14.37 7.58
C LEU A 72 11.49 -15.64 7.54
N LYS A 73 12.77 -15.53 7.94
CA LYS A 73 13.66 -16.69 8.09
C LYS A 73 13.92 -16.94 9.57
N GLY A 74 13.34 -18.01 10.11
CA GLY A 74 13.32 -18.24 11.55
C GLY A 74 12.58 -17.11 12.27
N GLN A 75 13.26 -16.40 13.16
CA GLN A 75 12.67 -15.24 13.86
C GLN A 75 13.15 -13.88 13.30
N GLN A 76 13.76 -13.84 12.12
CA GLN A 76 14.35 -12.63 11.58
C GLN A 76 13.71 -12.23 10.26
N LEU A 77 13.38 -10.95 10.13
CA LEU A 77 12.92 -10.31 8.90
C LEU A 77 14.10 -10.00 7.98
N PHE A 78 13.95 -10.39 6.72
CA PHE A 78 14.88 -10.07 5.65
C PHE A 78 14.15 -9.34 4.51
N LEU A 79 14.85 -8.40 3.89
CA LEU A 79 14.51 -7.86 2.58
C LEU A 79 15.25 -8.70 1.53
N ASN A 80 14.53 -9.51 0.76
CA ASN A 80 15.11 -10.36 -0.27
C ASN A 80 15.44 -9.62 -1.54
N THR A 81 14.60 -8.66 -1.92
CA THR A 81 14.85 -7.78 -3.05
C THR A 81 13.88 -6.59 -3.01
N LEU A 82 14.31 -5.48 -3.60
CA LEU A 82 13.41 -4.45 -4.10
C LEU A 82 13.29 -4.58 -5.61
N GLN A 83 12.10 -4.35 -6.13
CA GLN A 83 11.80 -4.38 -7.55
C GLN A 83 11.15 -3.06 -7.95
N GLN A 84 11.40 -2.61 -9.17
CA GLN A 84 10.68 -1.50 -9.79
C GLN A 84 10.02 -1.99 -11.07
N PRO A 85 8.79 -1.54 -11.35
CA PRO A 85 8.20 -1.76 -12.66
C PRO A 85 9.03 -1.05 -13.71
N ASP A 86 9.39 -1.75 -14.78
CA ASP A 86 9.90 -1.16 -16.00
C ASP A 86 8.74 -0.80 -16.95
N CYS A 87 9.03 0.02 -17.96
CA CYS A 87 8.03 0.47 -18.94
C CYS A 87 7.43 -0.67 -19.79
N ASN A 88 7.99 -1.88 -19.71
CA ASN A 88 7.58 -3.07 -20.44
C ASN A 88 6.88 -4.10 -19.53
N ASN A 89 6.45 -3.69 -18.33
CA ASN A 89 5.79 -4.56 -17.34
C ASN A 89 6.69 -5.68 -16.79
N SER A 90 8.00 -5.50 -16.92
CA SER A 90 9.07 -6.31 -16.34
C SER A 90 9.42 -5.76 -14.96
N ALA A 91 9.71 -6.62 -13.98
CA ALA A 91 10.23 -6.18 -12.69
C ALA A 91 11.76 -6.09 -12.75
N ALA A 92 12.30 -4.87 -12.75
CA ALA A 92 13.74 -4.63 -12.65
C ALA A 92 14.18 -4.68 -11.17
N ARG A 93 15.24 -5.44 -10.89
CA ARG A 93 15.83 -5.51 -9.55
C ARG A 93 16.58 -4.21 -9.21
N VAL A 94 16.29 -3.65 -8.05
CA VAL A 94 16.96 -2.46 -7.51
C VAL A 94 18.30 -2.83 -6.88
N ASP A 95 19.37 -2.11 -7.21
CA ASP A 95 20.67 -2.24 -6.53
C ASP A 95 20.55 -1.82 -5.05
N PRO A 96 20.84 -2.71 -4.08
CA PRO A 96 20.73 -2.39 -2.67
C PRO A 96 21.66 -1.25 -2.23
N GLN A 97 22.73 -0.92 -2.98
CA GLN A 97 23.63 0.18 -2.64
C GLN A 97 22.95 1.55 -2.68
N LEU A 98 21.88 1.71 -3.47
CA LEU A 98 21.13 2.96 -3.59
C LEU A 98 20.45 3.37 -2.28
N LEU A 99 20.10 2.38 -1.45
CA LEU A 99 19.37 2.58 -0.19
C LEU A 99 20.17 2.15 1.03
N PHE A 100 20.91 1.04 0.98
CA PHE A 100 21.39 0.36 2.19
C PHE A 100 22.91 0.35 2.37
N SER A 101 23.69 0.97 1.47
CA SER A 101 25.17 0.84 1.45
C SER A 101 25.69 -0.61 1.37
N GLU A 102 24.79 -1.57 1.18
CA GLU A 102 25.05 -2.99 1.12
C GLU A 102 25.17 -3.44 -0.33
N LYS A 103 26.02 -4.42 -0.60
CA LYS A 103 26.34 -4.85 -1.97
C LYS A 103 25.41 -5.91 -2.53
N GLN A 104 24.69 -6.64 -1.67
CA GLN A 104 23.87 -7.78 -2.08
C GLN A 104 22.72 -8.04 -1.12
N TYR A 105 21.64 -8.60 -1.64
CA TYR A 105 20.56 -9.18 -0.85
C TYR A 105 20.85 -10.65 -0.50
N PRO A 106 20.12 -11.27 0.46
CA PRO A 106 19.10 -10.67 1.34
C PRO A 106 19.71 -9.78 2.43
N LEU A 107 19.02 -8.69 2.75
CA LEU A 107 19.41 -7.76 3.81
C LEU A 107 18.65 -8.08 5.10
N LYS A 108 19.35 -8.20 6.22
CA LYS A 108 18.68 -8.26 7.53
C LYS A 108 18.05 -6.91 7.82
N ALA A 109 16.73 -6.89 8.04
CA ALA A 109 16.00 -5.66 8.31
C ALA A 109 16.12 -5.22 9.78
N GLN A 110 17.35 -5.09 10.30
CA GLN A 110 17.61 -4.76 11.71
C GLN A 110 17.05 -3.41 12.14
N TRP A 111 16.85 -2.51 11.18
CA TRP A 111 16.25 -1.19 11.38
C TRP A 111 14.73 -1.26 11.59
N PHE A 112 14.05 -2.36 11.21
CA PHE A 112 12.59 -2.40 11.20
C PHE A 112 12.03 -2.66 12.60
N THR A 113 11.15 -1.76 13.06
CA THR A 113 10.29 -1.96 14.23
C THR A 113 8.87 -1.59 13.83
N GLY A 114 7.93 -2.52 14.02
CA GLY A 114 6.56 -2.36 13.53
C GLY A 114 5.87 -3.70 13.31
N ALA A 115 4.82 -3.69 12.49
CA ALA A 115 4.05 -4.88 12.17
C ALA A 115 3.89 -5.06 10.66
N ILE A 116 3.98 -6.31 10.22
CA ILE A 116 3.58 -6.74 8.87
C ILE A 116 2.25 -7.49 9.02
N LYS A 117 1.25 -7.13 8.21
CA LYS A 117 -0.12 -7.65 8.30
C LYS A 117 -0.41 -8.44 7.03
N VAL A 118 -0.71 -9.73 7.19
CA VAL A 118 -1.12 -10.62 6.09
C VAL A 118 -2.64 -10.80 6.15
N PRO A 119 -3.40 -10.30 5.16
CA PRO A 119 -4.85 -10.47 5.14
C PRO A 119 -5.25 -11.95 5.09
N LEU A 120 -6.24 -12.33 5.90
CA LEU A 120 -6.89 -13.64 5.91
C LEU A 120 -8.30 -13.58 5.32
N THR A 121 -8.89 -12.39 5.26
CA THR A 121 -10.19 -12.11 4.64
C THR A 121 -10.10 -10.89 3.74
N ASP A 122 -11.07 -10.74 2.85
CA ASP A 122 -11.27 -9.51 2.10
C ASP A 122 -11.60 -8.32 3.03
N LYS A 123 -11.39 -7.11 2.50
CA LYS A 123 -11.74 -5.86 3.19
C LYS A 123 -13.26 -5.68 3.24
N ASP A 124 -13.79 -5.58 4.45
CA ASP A 124 -15.17 -5.17 4.74
C ASP A 124 -15.20 -3.64 4.85
N TYR A 125 -15.57 -2.99 3.74
CA TYR A 125 -15.63 -1.53 3.64
C TYR A 125 -16.80 -0.96 4.45
N LYS A 126 -16.51 0.08 5.22
CA LYS A 126 -17.50 0.80 6.01
C LYS A 126 -17.93 2.06 5.29
N HIS A 127 -19.23 2.30 5.27
CA HIS A 127 -19.88 3.36 4.54
C HIS A 127 -20.72 4.21 5.49
N CYS A 128 -20.82 5.51 5.22
CA CYS A 128 -21.80 6.39 5.83
C CYS A 128 -22.55 7.17 4.76
N LEU A 129 -23.82 7.47 5.04
CA LEU A 129 -24.58 8.43 4.24
C LEU A 129 -24.28 9.83 4.74
N THR A 130 -24.02 10.75 3.84
CA THR A 130 -23.85 12.15 4.19
C THR A 130 -25.19 12.86 4.39
N ASP A 131 -25.19 14.03 5.02
CA ASP A 131 -26.40 14.89 5.12
C ASP A 131 -26.98 15.25 3.75
N GLU A 132 -26.14 15.26 2.71
CA GLU A 132 -26.53 15.49 1.32
C GLU A 132 -27.03 14.20 0.61
N GLY A 133 -27.04 13.06 1.31
CA GLY A 133 -27.48 11.77 0.80
C GLY A 133 -26.45 11.00 -0.03
N SER A 134 -25.16 11.39 0.03
CA SER A 134 -24.07 10.69 -0.66
C SER A 134 -23.56 9.51 0.16
N ASP A 135 -23.27 8.37 -0.49
CA ASP A 135 -22.62 7.23 0.16
C ASP A 135 -21.09 7.40 0.10
N GLU A 136 -20.47 7.61 1.27
CA GLU A 136 -19.03 7.76 1.42
C GLU A 136 -18.42 6.56 2.16
N THR A 137 -17.37 5.97 1.59
CA THR A 137 -16.53 4.99 2.30
C THR A 137 -15.69 5.69 3.35
N ILE A 138 -15.89 5.31 4.62
CA ILE A 138 -15.25 5.90 5.80
C ILE A 138 -14.12 5.05 6.39
N GLY A 139 -13.87 3.88 5.81
CA GLY A 139 -12.83 2.98 6.29
C GLY A 139 -13.10 1.55 5.87
N TYR A 140 -12.37 0.62 6.48
CA TYR A 140 -12.56 -0.80 6.28
C TYR A 140 -12.01 -1.61 7.47
N SER A 141 -12.47 -2.85 7.57
CA SER A 141 -11.93 -3.84 8.50
C SER A 141 -11.66 -5.17 7.82
N TYR A 142 -10.69 -5.93 8.32
CA TYR A 142 -10.38 -7.27 7.81
C TYR A 142 -9.67 -8.10 8.89
N LEU A 143 -9.77 -9.42 8.79
CA LEU A 143 -8.99 -10.34 9.61
C LEU A 143 -7.59 -10.48 9.02
N ALA A 144 -6.55 -10.43 9.85
CA ALA A 144 -5.17 -10.58 9.42
C ALA A 144 -4.34 -11.39 10.41
N MET A 145 -3.34 -12.12 9.89
CA MET A 145 -2.22 -12.57 10.70
C MET A 145 -1.22 -11.42 10.84
N VAL A 146 -0.97 -10.98 12.08
CA VAL A 146 -0.10 -9.84 12.39
C VAL A 146 1.21 -10.35 12.97
N TYR A 147 2.31 -9.95 12.31
CA TYR A 147 3.68 -10.26 12.71
C TYR A 147 4.34 -8.99 13.26
N GLU A 148 4.59 -8.94 14.56
CA GLU A 148 5.23 -7.80 15.23
C GLU A 148 6.73 -8.01 15.34
N PHE A 149 7.50 -6.97 15.00
CA PHE A 149 8.95 -7.00 14.97
C PHE A 149 9.55 -5.87 15.81
N ILE A 150 10.64 -6.19 16.49
CA ILE A 150 11.54 -5.23 17.14
C ILE A 150 12.95 -5.48 16.61
N ALA A 151 13.56 -4.44 16.02
CA ALA A 151 14.87 -4.53 15.37
C ALA A 151 14.98 -5.71 14.36
N GLY A 152 13.92 -5.91 13.59
CA GLY A 152 13.78 -6.99 12.60
C GLY A 152 13.56 -8.37 13.19
N LYS A 153 13.54 -8.55 14.52
CA LYS A 153 13.24 -9.83 15.16
C LYS A 153 11.75 -9.96 15.44
N LEU A 154 11.15 -11.06 15.02
CA LEU A 154 9.76 -11.41 15.34
C LEU A 154 9.62 -11.58 16.85
N VAL A 155 8.73 -10.81 17.46
CA VAL A 155 8.43 -10.85 18.90
C VAL A 155 7.04 -11.38 19.19
N LYS A 156 6.11 -11.27 18.24
CA LYS A 156 4.75 -11.77 18.39
C LYS A 156 4.14 -12.08 17.04
N GLN A 157 3.34 -13.14 17.01
CA GLN A 157 2.46 -13.49 15.91
C GLN A 157 1.08 -13.72 16.49
N SER A 158 0.06 -13.10 15.89
CA SER A 158 -1.33 -13.23 16.36
C SER A 158 -2.32 -12.88 15.26
N GLU A 159 -3.44 -13.57 15.24
CA GLU A 159 -4.59 -13.19 14.43
C GLU A 159 -5.31 -11.99 15.07
N GLN A 160 -5.63 -10.97 14.28
CA GLN A 160 -6.27 -9.73 14.73
C GLN A 160 -7.25 -9.19 13.69
N ILE A 161 -8.31 -8.53 14.16
CA ILE A 161 -9.13 -7.67 13.30
C ILE A 161 -8.41 -6.33 13.16
N VAL A 162 -8.04 -5.99 11.93
CA VAL A 162 -7.44 -4.71 11.57
C VAL A 162 -8.56 -3.78 11.13
N THR A 163 -8.56 -2.54 11.64
CA THR A 163 -9.52 -1.51 11.25
C THR A 163 -8.77 -0.25 10.85
N GLU A 164 -9.10 0.28 9.67
CA GLU A 164 -8.62 1.57 9.19
C GLU A 164 -9.82 2.51 9.09
N ASN A 165 -9.76 3.63 9.81
CA ASN A 165 -10.83 4.64 9.83
C ASN A 165 -10.31 5.93 9.22
N TRP A 166 -10.84 6.32 8.07
CA TRP A 166 -10.43 7.53 7.37
C TRP A 166 -11.16 8.73 7.95
N GLN A 167 -10.47 9.47 8.84
CA GLN A 167 -10.99 10.72 9.37
C GLN A 167 -10.89 11.83 8.31
N ARG A 168 -11.87 11.93 7.41
CA ARG A 168 -12.31 13.25 6.93
C ARG A 168 -13.27 13.83 7.98
N PRO A 169 -13.36 15.16 8.17
CA PRO A 169 -13.95 15.72 9.38
C PRO A 169 -15.35 15.16 9.61
N ARG A 170 -15.64 14.76 10.85
CA ARG A 170 -16.86 14.08 11.34
C ARG A 170 -18.18 14.81 11.05
N ASN A 171 -18.15 15.88 10.28
CA ASN A 171 -19.28 16.79 10.05
C ASN A 171 -20.13 16.38 8.83
N ASN A 172 -19.74 15.35 8.07
CA ASN A 172 -20.45 15.02 6.84
C ASN A 172 -21.32 13.78 6.94
N CYS A 173 -21.05 12.83 7.84
CA CYS A 173 -21.94 11.67 8.00
C CYS A 173 -23.21 12.13 8.72
N ALA A 174 -24.37 11.86 8.11
CA ALA A 174 -25.64 12.17 8.73
C ALA A 174 -25.77 11.43 10.06
N ASP A 175 -26.26 12.11 11.10
CA ASP A 175 -26.74 11.48 12.33
C ASP A 175 -28.00 10.69 11.99
N VAL A 176 -27.84 9.51 11.37
CA VAL A 176 -28.97 8.61 11.13
C VAL A 176 -29.32 8.01 12.49
N PRO A 177 -30.52 8.26 13.05
CA PRO A 177 -30.95 7.59 14.25
C PRO A 177 -30.95 6.11 13.95
N THR A 178 -30.14 5.33 14.67
CA THR A 178 -30.18 3.88 14.60
C THR A 178 -31.59 3.44 14.98
N ALA A 179 -32.41 3.11 13.98
CA ALA A 179 -33.71 2.52 14.21
C ALA A 179 -33.47 1.19 14.93
N ARG A 180 -33.78 1.16 16.23
CA ARG A 180 -33.94 -0.09 16.97
C ARG A 180 -35.02 -0.89 16.27
N VAL A 181 -34.65 -2.06 15.74
CA VAL A 181 -35.58 -3.14 15.41
C VAL A 181 -35.10 -4.36 16.17
#